data_AF-A0A964Q3A2-F1
#
_entry.id   AF-A0A964Q3A2-F1
#
_cell.length_a   1.000
_cell.length_b   1.000
_cell.length_c   1.000
_cell.angle_alpha   90.00
_cell.angle_beta   90.00
_cell.angle_gamma   90.00
#
_symmetry.space_group_name_H-M   'P 1'
#
loop_
_entity.id
_entity.type
_entity.pdbx_description
1 polymer ?
#
loop_
_entity_poly.entity_id
_entity_poly.type
_entity_poly.pdbx_seq_one_letter_code
_entity_poly.pdbx_strand_id
1 'polypeptide(L)'
;MAAWDTAGQIYFSSIEVESGSIRKPVVAPGHGGARKHPALAAHSNGDTLLTWTEGTGWERGGALVWQVFDAEGKAKPLHGRVDRGIGIWGLPAAVATPEGFLIFH
;
A
#
# COMPACT_ATOMS: atom_id res chain seq x y z
N MET A 1 -2.43 10.14 7.03
CA MET A 1 -2.51 9.60 5.65
C MET A 1 -3.63 8.59 5.58
N ALA A 2 -4.19 8.33 4.41
CA ALA A 2 -5.20 7.30 4.20
C ALA A 2 -4.93 6.56 2.89
N ALA A 3 -5.20 5.25 2.86
CA ALA A 3 -5.25 4.45 1.65
C ALA A 3 -6.64 3.81 1.51
N TRP A 4 -7.06 3.60 0.28
CA TRP A 4 -8.34 2.99 -0.03
C TRP A 4 -8.27 2.22 -1.35
N ASP A 5 -9.15 1.26 -1.50
CA ASP A 5 -9.40 0.59 -2.77
C ASP A 5 -10.71 1.08 -3.40
N THR A 6 -10.72 1.23 -4.72
CA THR A 6 -11.94 1.53 -5.50
C THR A 6 -11.79 0.93 -6.89
N ALA A 7 -12.83 0.24 -7.36
CA ALA A 7 -12.86 -0.38 -8.69
C ALA A 7 -11.63 -1.28 -9.02
N GLY A 8 -11.13 -2.02 -8.02
CA GLY A 8 -9.99 -2.93 -8.20
C GLY A 8 -8.62 -2.25 -8.32
N GLN A 9 -8.54 -0.96 -7.96
CA GLN A 9 -7.32 -0.18 -7.89
C GLN A 9 -7.10 0.38 -6.47
N ILE A 10 -5.84 0.66 -6.13
CA ILE A 10 -5.43 1.22 -4.84
C ILE A 10 -4.95 2.66 -5.01
N TYR A 11 -5.36 3.48 -4.05
CA TYR A 11 -4.99 4.88 -3.95
C TYR A 11 -4.53 5.20 -2.53
N PHE A 12 -3.73 6.24 -2.39
CA PHE A 12 -3.50 6.87 -1.09
C PHE A 12 -3.39 8.38 -1.20
N SER A 13 -3.56 9.08 -0.09
CA SER A 13 -3.29 10.50 0.02
C SER A 13 -2.86 10.90 1.43
N SER A 14 -2.14 12.01 1.52
CA SER A 14 -2.01 12.76 2.75
C SER A 14 -3.25 13.63 2.97
N ILE A 15 -3.51 13.88 4.25
CA ILE A 15 -4.58 14.76 4.75
C ILE A 15 -3.85 15.81 5.57
N GLU A 16 -4.03 17.07 5.20
CA GLU A 16 -3.46 18.20 5.95
C GLU A 16 -4.16 18.30 7.30
N VAL A 17 -3.37 18.31 8.38
CA VAL A 17 -3.90 18.19 9.75
C VAL A 17 -4.80 19.37 10.11
N GLU A 18 -4.41 20.59 9.73
CA GLU A 18 -5.11 21.82 10.13
C GLU A 18 -6.37 22.06 9.30
N SER A 19 -6.28 21.88 7.98
CA SER A 19 -7.39 22.19 7.06
C SER A 19 -8.30 21.00 6.77
N GLY A 20 -7.87 19.78 7.09
CA GLY A 20 -8.53 18.55 6.65
C GLY A 20 -8.50 18.34 5.13
N SER A 21 -7.77 19.17 4.39
CA SER A 21 -7.72 19.09 2.94
C SER A 21 -6.96 17.83 2.49
N ILE A 22 -7.48 17.17 1.47
CA ILE A 22 -6.89 15.96 0.91
C ILE A 22 -6.01 16.39 -0.27
N ARG A 23 -4.73 16.01 -0.24
CA ARG A 23 -3.85 16.23 -1.40
C ARG A 23 -4.31 15.42 -2.62
N LYS A 24 -3.72 15.69 -3.78
CA LYS A 24 -3.99 14.89 -4.98
C LYS A 24 -3.67 13.41 -4.67
N PRO A 25 -4.62 12.47 -4.87
CA PRO A 25 -4.36 11.06 -4.63
C PRO A 25 -3.23 10.51 -5.50
N VAL A 26 -2.40 9.68 -4.88
CA VAL A 26 -1.39 8.86 -5.56
C VAL A 26 -2.01 7.51 -5.88
N VAL A 27 -1.76 7.01 -7.08
CA VAL A 27 -2.26 5.72 -7.56
C VAL A 27 -1.14 4.68 -7.55
N ALA A 28 -1.44 3.46 -7.13
CA ALA A 28 -0.50 2.35 -7.24
C ALA A 28 -0.15 2.09 -8.72
N PRO A 29 1.14 1.95 -9.07
CA PRO A 29 1.57 1.72 -10.46
C PRO A 29 0.92 0.50 -11.12
N GLY A 30 0.82 0.55 -12.45
CA GLY A 30 0.28 -0.55 -13.26
C GLY A 30 -1.24 -0.64 -13.30
N HIS A 31 -1.74 -1.54 -14.13
CA HIS A 31 -3.18 -1.78 -14.28
C HIS A 31 -3.75 -2.44 -13.02
N GLY A 32 -4.87 -1.92 -12.53
CA GLY A 32 -5.65 -2.56 -11.49
C GLY A 32 -6.38 -3.81 -12.02
N GLY A 33 -7.29 -4.37 -11.22
CA GLY A 33 -8.20 -5.44 -11.68
C GLY A 33 -8.76 -6.29 -10.55
N ALA A 34 -8.02 -6.44 -9.46
CA ALA A 34 -8.47 -7.18 -8.27
C ALA A 34 -7.66 -6.80 -7.02
N ARG A 35 -7.15 -5.56 -6.96
CA ARG A 35 -6.35 -5.10 -5.82
C ARG A 35 -7.26 -4.75 -4.64
N LYS A 36 -6.91 -5.21 -3.44
CA LYS A 36 -7.72 -5.05 -2.21
C LYS A 36 -6.86 -4.88 -0.96
N HIS A 37 -7.50 -4.37 0.09
CA HIS A 37 -6.95 -4.32 1.46
C HIS A 37 -5.59 -3.61 1.55
N PRO A 38 -5.54 -2.31 1.21
CA PRO A 38 -4.29 -1.59 1.29
C PRO A 38 -3.87 -1.31 2.74
N ALA A 39 -2.56 -1.33 2.98
CA ALA A 39 -1.95 -0.82 4.20
C ALA A 39 -0.76 0.09 3.86
N LEU A 40 -0.53 1.11 4.69
CA LEU A 40 0.51 2.12 4.49
C LEU A 40 1.46 2.19 5.69
N ALA A 41 2.71 2.57 5.41
CA ALA A 41 3.63 3.09 6.41
C ALA A 41 4.36 4.31 5.85
N ALA A 42 4.52 5.36 6.66
CA ALA A 42 5.28 6.56 6.32
C ALA A 42 6.59 6.57 7.12
N HIS A 43 7.70 6.77 6.44
CA HIS A 43 9.02 6.84 7.05
C HIS A 43 9.46 8.30 7.23
N SER A 44 10.33 8.55 8.22
CA SER A 44 10.77 9.90 8.60
C SER A 44 11.58 10.62 7.51
N ASN A 45 12.14 9.88 6.56
CA ASN A 45 12.82 10.42 5.38
C ASN A 45 11.85 10.88 4.27
N GLY A 46 10.53 10.79 4.48
CA GLY A 46 9.50 11.15 3.52
C GLY A 46 9.04 10.00 2.61
N ASP A 47 9.73 8.85 2.61
CA ASP A 47 9.28 7.69 1.83
C ASP A 47 7.96 7.13 2.39
N THR A 48 7.13 6.61 1.50
CA THR A 48 5.89 5.91 1.85
C THR A 48 5.89 4.50 1.28
N LEU A 49 5.66 3.49 2.11
CA LEU A 49 5.37 2.14 1.67
C LEU A 49 3.85 1.97 1.54
N LEU A 50 3.40 1.48 0.39
CA LEU A 50 2.05 1.00 0.16
C LEU A 50 2.09 -0.50 -0.11
N THR A 51 1.26 -1.25 0.60
CA THR A 51 1.05 -2.68 0.40
C THR A 51 -0.41 -2.94 0.03
N TRP A 52 -0.68 -4.00 -0.72
CA TRP A 52 -2.02 -4.46 -1.02
C TRP A 52 -2.02 -5.96 -1.34
N THR A 53 -3.22 -6.51 -1.47
CA THR A 53 -3.44 -7.90 -1.83
C THR A 53 -3.99 -8.03 -3.25
N GLU A 54 -3.66 -9.13 -3.91
CA GLU A 54 -4.27 -9.54 -5.17
C GLU A 54 -4.71 -11.00 -5.11
N GLY A 55 -5.91 -11.29 -5.61
CA GLY A 55 -6.45 -12.65 -5.66
C GLY A 55 -7.04 -13.17 -4.34
N THR A 56 -7.05 -12.37 -3.27
CA THR A 56 -7.76 -12.69 -2.02
C THR A 56 -9.27 -12.82 -2.25
N GLY A 57 -9.96 -13.48 -1.32
CA GLY A 57 -11.41 -13.67 -1.39
C GLY A 57 -11.94 -14.43 -0.18
N TRP A 58 -13.22 -14.79 -0.24
CA TRP A 58 -13.82 -15.66 0.78
C TRP A 58 -13.03 -16.97 0.88
N GLU A 59 -12.52 -17.26 2.07
CA GLU A 59 -11.74 -18.45 2.42
C GLU A 59 -10.52 -18.64 1.51
N ARG A 60 -9.96 -17.53 1.02
CA ARG A 60 -8.90 -17.54 0.03
C ARG A 60 -7.85 -16.48 0.32
N GLY A 61 -6.61 -16.94 0.50
CA GLY A 61 -5.42 -16.10 0.53
C GLY A 61 -5.08 -15.52 -0.84
N GLY A 62 -3.92 -14.88 -0.97
CA GLY A 62 -3.54 -14.21 -2.22
C GLY A 62 -2.07 -13.82 -2.27
N ALA A 63 -1.74 -12.99 -3.25
CA ALA A 63 -0.42 -12.37 -3.34
C ALA A 63 -0.35 -11.14 -2.44
N LEU A 64 0.81 -10.97 -1.80
CA LEU A 64 1.24 -9.70 -1.23
C LEU A 64 1.94 -8.90 -2.34
N VAL A 65 1.60 -7.63 -2.48
CA VAL A 65 2.27 -6.70 -3.41
C VAL A 65 2.58 -5.40 -2.68
N TRP A 66 3.73 -4.78 -2.99
CA TRP A 66 4.07 -3.49 -2.42
C TRP A 66 4.83 -2.58 -3.39
N GLN A 67 4.77 -1.29 -3.11
CA GLN A 67 5.48 -0.22 -3.81
C GLN A 67 5.94 0.82 -2.80
N VAL A 68 7.19 1.26 -2.91
CA VAL A 68 7.70 2.42 -2.17
C VAL A 68 7.62 3.68 -3.03
N PHE A 69 7.18 4.79 -2.45
CA PHE A 69 7.09 6.11 -3.06
C PHE A 69 8.01 7.08 -2.34
N ASP A 70 8.54 8.07 -3.05
CA ASP A 70 9.23 9.22 -2.46
C ASP A 70 8.26 10.23 -1.83
N ALA A 71 8.80 11.32 -1.27
CA ALA A 71 8.04 12.37 -0.59
C ALA A 71 7.04 13.08 -1.51
N GLU A 72 7.29 13.09 -2.82
CA GLU A 72 6.43 13.66 -3.84
C GLU A 72 5.35 12.68 -4.33
N GLY A 73 5.34 11.44 -3.82
CA GLY A 73 4.39 10.40 -4.22
C GLY A 73 4.75 9.73 -5.55
N LYS A 74 6.01 9.81 -5.99
CA LYS A 74 6.50 9.11 -7.18
C LYS A 74 7.07 7.75 -6.80
N ALA A 75 6.70 6.73 -7.59
CA ALA A 75 7.14 5.36 -7.36
C ALA A 75 8.66 5.21 -7.52
N LYS A 76 9.30 4.62 -6.50
CA LYS A 76 10.72 4.25 -6.51
C LYS A 76 10.93 2.87 -7.16
N PRO A 77 12.16 2.52 -7.58
CA PRO A 77 12.46 1.17 -8.07
C PRO A 77 12.25 0.05 -7.03
N LEU A 78 12.16 0.40 -5.74
CA LEU A 78 11.91 -0.55 -4.66
C LEU A 78 10.42 -0.92 -4.60
N HIS A 79 10.10 -2.10 -5.09
CA HIS A 79 8.78 -2.71 -5.06
C HIS A 79 8.93 -4.24 -5.02
N GLY A 80 7.82 -4.95 -4.87
CA GLY A 80 7.87 -6.40 -5.01
C GLY A 80 6.52 -7.07 -4.89
N ARG A 81 6.58 -8.39 -5.05
CA ARG A 81 5.44 -9.29 -5.03
C ARG A 81 5.88 -10.62 -4.42
N VAL A 82 5.03 -11.17 -3.57
CA VAL A 82 5.14 -12.55 -3.08
C VAL A 82 3.84 -13.26 -3.41
N ASP A 83 3.89 -14.18 -4.37
CA ASP A 83 2.76 -15.06 -4.67
C ASP A 83 2.48 -15.97 -3.48
N ARG A 84 1.19 -16.12 -3.12
CA ARG A 84 0.76 -16.80 -1.89
C ARG A 84 1.37 -16.19 -0.61
N GLY A 85 1.75 -14.91 -0.65
CA GLY A 85 2.23 -14.18 0.53
C GLY A 85 1.15 -13.96 1.57
N ILE A 86 -0.12 -13.88 1.17
CA ILE A 86 -1.23 -13.65 2.10
C ILE A 86 -1.92 -14.98 2.42
N GLY A 87 -1.95 -15.31 3.72
CA GLY A 87 -2.70 -16.46 4.23
C GLY A 87 -4.21 -16.34 4.02
N ILE A 88 -4.93 -17.46 4.18
CA ILE A 88 -6.40 -17.43 4.19
C ILE A 88 -6.85 -16.54 5.36
N TRP A 89 -7.72 -15.57 5.08
CA TRP A 89 -8.16 -14.51 6.01
C TRP A 89 -7.07 -13.55 6.48
N GLY A 90 -5.85 -13.65 5.93
CA GLY A 90 -4.76 -12.73 6.19
C GLY A 90 -4.94 -11.40 5.45
N LEU A 91 -4.38 -10.34 6.01
CA LEU A 91 -4.30 -9.01 5.42
C LEU A 91 -2.89 -8.45 5.67
N PRO A 92 -2.33 -7.64 4.76
CA PRO A 92 -1.03 -7.05 4.97
C PRO A 92 -1.11 -5.97 6.05
N ALA A 93 -0.03 -5.84 6.82
CA ALA A 93 0.23 -4.69 7.66
C ALA A 93 1.65 -4.19 7.42
N ALA A 94 1.86 -2.88 7.57
CA ALA A 94 3.14 -2.24 7.31
C ALA A 94 3.53 -1.32 8.47
N VAL A 95 4.83 -1.28 8.79
CA VAL A 95 5.39 -0.34 9.76
C VAL A 95 6.70 0.21 9.22
N ALA A 96 6.96 1.49 9.48
CA ALA A 96 8.25 2.11 9.23
C ALA A 96 9.16 1.90 10.45
N THR A 97 10.40 1.50 10.22
CA THR A 97 11.46 1.39 11.22
C THR A 97 12.61 2.33 10.84
N PRO A 98 13.56 2.66 11.74
CA PRO A 98 14.71 3.49 11.39
C PRO A 98 15.54 2.96 10.20
N GLU A 99 15.50 1.65 9.96
CA GLU A 99 16.24 0.95 8.90
C GLU A 99 15.45 0.81 7.60
N GLY A 100 14.14 1.11 7.60
CA GLY A 100 13.28 1.00 6.43
C GLY A 100 11.84 0.64 6.77
N PHE A 101 11.34 -0.45 6.18
CA PHE A 101 9.96 -0.90 6.36
C PHE A 101 9.90 -2.39 6.66
N LEU A 102 8.95 -2.78 7.51
CA LEU A 102 8.55 -4.17 7.73
C LEU A 102 7.13 -4.39 7.21
N ILE A 103 6.92 -5.54 6.57
CA ILE A 103 5.62 -6.00 6.09
C ILE A 103 5.26 -7.30 6.82
N PHE A 104 4.08 -7.33 7.43
CA PHE A 104 3.45 -8.54 7.98
C PHE A 104 2.40 -9.02 6.99
N HIS A 105 2.31 -10.33 6.75
CA HIS A 105 1.49 -10.91 5.69
C HIS A 105 0.97 -12.31 6.03
#